data_AF-A0A953Z510-F1
#
_entry.id   AF-A0A953Z510-F1
#
_cell.length_a   1.000
_cell.length_b   1.000
_cell.length_c   1.000
_cell.angle_alpha   90.00
_cell.angle_beta   90.00
_cell.angle_gamma   90.00
#
_symmetry.space_group_name_H-M   'P 1'
#
loop_
_entity.id
_entity.type
_entity.pdbx_description
1 polymer ?
#
loop_
_entity_poly.entity_id
_entity_poly.type
_entity_poly.pdbx_seq_one_letter_code
_entity_poly.pdbx_strand_id
1 'polypeptide(L)'
;MELRTESDRLRTWAEKVEDRSDAWERAYPNWIVAHAAVERFLANDPDPDEEEIADLLFLLARDNDAHFVADLLADAQRAGLAVARAGLGYDDFEARWQIASYLGGFVDDESKQILRDFVEDAHEYVRRNALVSLRSRDPSFAERVARDWIKSEHAYSRLAAIIVLHELGSSHLSKALRALREDPFEHVRNKVRELSARVTERPREAEA
;
A
#
# COMPACT_ATOMS: atom_id res chain seq x y z
N MET A 1 -11.89 14.16 -21.08
CA MET A 1 -12.51 15.48 -20.79
C MET A 1 -13.17 15.54 -19.42
N GLU A 2 -13.94 14.54 -19.00
CA GLU A 2 -14.64 14.59 -17.71
C GLU A 2 -13.71 14.39 -16.49
N LEU A 3 -12.76 13.45 -16.57
CA LEU A 3 -11.76 13.21 -15.52
C LEU A 3 -11.01 14.49 -15.12
N ARG A 4 -10.40 15.17 -16.11
CA ARG A 4 -9.68 16.43 -15.90
C ARG A 4 -10.54 17.52 -15.28
N THR A 5 -11.78 17.64 -15.74
CA THR A 5 -12.72 18.64 -15.20
C THR A 5 -12.96 18.44 -13.70
N GLU A 6 -13.12 17.19 -13.26
CA GLU A 6 -13.36 16.90 -11.84
C GLU A 6 -12.07 16.93 -10.99
N SER A 7 -10.92 16.56 -11.56
CA SER A 7 -9.60 16.79 -10.96
C SER A 7 -9.37 18.28 -10.70
N ASP A 8 -9.57 19.14 -11.71
CA ASP A 8 -9.41 20.59 -11.61
C ASP A 8 -10.40 21.22 -10.62
N ARG A 9 -11.63 20.70 -10.56
CA ARG A 9 -12.62 21.13 -9.57
C ARG A 9 -12.16 20.85 -8.15
N LEU A 10 -11.60 19.66 -7.90
CA LEU A 10 -11.04 19.31 -6.60
C LEU A 10 -9.81 20.16 -6.27
N ARG A 11 -8.88 20.38 -7.21
CA ARG A 11 -7.73 21.28 -7.02
C ARG A 11 -8.17 22.68 -6.63
N THR A 12 -9.11 23.26 -7.38
CA THR A 12 -9.66 24.60 -7.13
C THR A 12 -10.38 24.69 -5.77
N TRP A 13 -11.07 23.64 -5.36
CA TRP A 13 -11.69 23.59 -4.03
C TRP A 13 -10.63 23.49 -2.93
N ALA A 14 -9.62 22.62 -3.10
CA ALA A 14 -8.55 22.41 -2.14
C ALA A 14 -7.73 23.67 -1.86
N GLU A 15 -7.56 24.56 -2.84
CA GLU A 15 -6.92 25.87 -2.66
C GLU A 15 -7.66 26.78 -1.68
N LYS A 16 -8.97 26.58 -1.49
CA LYS A 16 -9.83 27.39 -0.62
C LYS A 16 -9.99 26.81 0.79
N VAL A 17 -9.46 25.61 1.03
CA VAL A 17 -9.52 24.96 2.34
C VAL A 17 -8.46 25.57 3.24
N GLU A 18 -8.90 26.40 4.19
CA GLU A 18 -8.04 27.10 5.15
C GLU A 18 -7.47 26.16 6.21
N ASP A 19 -8.28 25.19 6.67
CA ASP A 19 -7.87 24.19 7.64
C ASP A 19 -7.67 22.84 6.95
N ARG A 20 -6.40 22.50 6.74
CA ARG A 20 -5.97 21.19 6.22
C ARG A 20 -5.55 20.23 7.35
N SER A 21 -6.24 20.30 8.48
CA SER A 21 -6.17 19.26 9.52
C SER A 21 -6.56 17.88 8.98
N ASP A 22 -6.32 16.83 9.76
CA ASP A 22 -6.44 15.43 9.34
C ASP A 22 -7.75 15.14 8.58
N ALA A 23 -7.59 14.60 7.36
CA ALA A 23 -8.67 14.16 6.47
C ALA A 23 -9.64 15.26 5.99
N TRP A 24 -9.17 16.50 5.83
CA TRP A 24 -9.92 17.61 5.24
C TRP A 24 -10.52 17.27 3.86
N GLU A 25 -9.89 16.37 3.09
CA GLU A 25 -10.36 15.93 1.77
C GLU A 25 -11.76 15.32 1.81
N ARG A 26 -12.16 14.71 2.94
CA ARG A 26 -13.51 14.14 3.13
C ARG A 26 -14.61 15.18 3.00
N ALA A 27 -14.30 16.45 3.26
CA ALA A 27 -15.25 17.55 3.16
C ALA A 27 -15.52 17.99 1.71
N TYR A 28 -14.84 17.42 0.71
CA TYR A 28 -15.07 17.77 -0.68
C TYR A 28 -16.51 17.38 -1.10
N PRO A 29 -17.38 18.34 -1.45
CA PRO A 29 -18.80 18.06 -1.65
C PRO A 29 -19.11 17.29 -2.93
N ASN A 30 -18.16 17.21 -3.88
CA ASN A 30 -18.40 16.61 -5.20
C ASN A 30 -17.69 15.26 -5.38
N TRP A 31 -17.33 14.55 -4.29
CA TRP A 31 -16.72 13.22 -4.39
C TRP A 31 -17.50 12.26 -5.27
N ILE A 32 -18.83 12.21 -5.14
CA ILE A 32 -19.70 11.36 -5.95
C ILE A 32 -19.50 11.62 -7.46
N VAL A 33 -19.35 12.88 -7.86
CA VAL A 33 -19.17 13.24 -9.27
C VAL A 33 -17.76 12.90 -9.74
N ALA A 34 -16.74 13.17 -8.92
CA ALA A 34 -15.35 12.81 -9.22
C ALA A 34 -15.17 11.29 -9.35
N HIS A 35 -15.72 10.52 -8.42
CA HIS A 35 -15.73 9.05 -8.45
C HIS A 35 -16.41 8.52 -9.71
N ALA A 36 -17.58 9.04 -10.08
CA ALA A 36 -18.27 8.65 -11.31
C ALA A 36 -17.47 9.00 -12.57
N ALA A 37 -16.70 10.10 -12.57
CA ALA A 37 -15.81 10.46 -13.68
C ALA A 37 -14.62 9.48 -13.80
N VAL A 38 -14.02 9.10 -12.68
CA VAL A 38 -12.94 8.09 -12.64
C VAL A 38 -13.46 6.73 -13.10
N GLU A 39 -14.61 6.28 -12.59
CA GLU A 39 -15.26 5.02 -12.98
C GLU A 39 -15.52 4.97 -14.48
N ARG A 40 -16.14 6.02 -15.05
CA ARG A 40 -16.39 6.09 -16.50
C ARG A 40 -15.11 6.10 -17.32
N PHE A 41 -14.07 6.79 -16.84
CA PHE A 41 -12.77 6.82 -17.52
C PHE A 41 -12.12 5.43 -17.55
N LEU A 42 -12.11 4.73 -16.41
CA LEU A 42 -11.46 3.43 -16.25
C LEU A 42 -12.30 2.25 -16.77
N ALA A 43 -13.57 2.46 -17.11
CA ALA A 43 -14.52 1.40 -17.49
C ALA A 43 -14.06 0.45 -18.62
N ASN A 44 -13.15 0.91 -19.49
CA ASN A 44 -12.60 0.09 -20.58
C ASN A 44 -11.08 -0.13 -20.46
N ASP A 45 -10.51 0.07 -19.28
CA ASP A 45 -9.07 -0.06 -19.00
C ASP A 45 -8.18 0.64 -20.05
N PRO A 46 -8.28 1.99 -20.14
CA PRO A 46 -7.59 2.75 -21.19
C PRO A 46 -6.06 2.72 -20.99
N ASP A 47 -5.35 3.21 -22.01
CA ASP A 47 -3.93 3.58 -21.88
C ASP A 47 -3.89 5.11 -21.67
N PRO A 48 -3.83 5.59 -20.41
CA PRO A 48 -3.95 7.01 -20.12
C PRO A 48 -2.69 7.77 -20.58
N ASP A 49 -2.89 9.00 -21.05
CA ASP A 49 -1.77 9.90 -21.33
C ASP A 49 -1.16 10.51 -20.05
N GLU A 50 -0.11 11.31 -20.20
CA GLU A 50 0.60 11.92 -19.06
C GLU A 50 -0.30 12.84 -18.21
N GLU A 51 -1.22 13.57 -18.83
CA GLU A 51 -2.13 14.47 -18.12
C GLU A 51 -3.19 13.67 -17.35
N GLU A 52 -3.74 12.62 -17.97
CA GLU A 52 -4.70 11.72 -17.35
C GLU A 52 -4.07 10.94 -16.19
N ILE A 53 -2.82 10.51 -16.32
CA ILE A 53 -2.05 9.90 -15.22
C ILE A 53 -1.88 10.90 -14.07
N ALA A 54 -1.53 12.15 -14.35
CA ALA A 54 -1.36 13.17 -13.32
C ALA A 54 -2.68 13.50 -12.58
N ASP A 55 -3.82 13.46 -13.30
CA ASP A 55 -5.14 13.61 -12.70
C ASP A 55 -5.52 12.41 -11.82
N LEU A 56 -5.27 11.18 -12.30
CA LEU A 56 -5.51 9.97 -11.52
C LEU A 56 -4.65 9.92 -10.25
N LEU A 57 -3.35 10.25 -10.35
CA LEU A 57 -2.44 10.29 -9.19
C LEU A 57 -2.89 11.32 -8.15
N PHE A 58 -3.36 12.48 -8.61
CA PHE A 58 -3.89 13.50 -7.71
C PHE A 58 -5.18 13.05 -7.02
N LEU A 59 -6.15 12.54 -7.78
CA LEU A 59 -7.41 12.03 -7.22
C LEU A 59 -7.17 10.87 -6.26
N LEU A 60 -6.30 9.93 -6.61
CA LEU A 60 -5.89 8.82 -5.76
C LEU A 60 -5.32 9.33 -4.44
N ALA A 61 -4.39 10.30 -4.47
CA ALA A 61 -3.78 10.86 -3.26
C ALA A 61 -4.79 11.57 -2.32
N ARG A 62 -5.92 12.05 -2.84
CA ARG A 62 -6.96 12.74 -2.05
C ARG A 62 -8.09 11.80 -1.61
N ASP A 63 -8.29 10.70 -2.33
CA ASP A 63 -9.27 9.65 -2.01
C ASP A 63 -8.71 8.62 -0.99
N ASN A 64 -7.66 8.99 -0.25
CA ASN A 64 -6.85 8.10 0.59
C ASN A 64 -7.58 7.44 1.76
N ASP A 65 -8.79 7.90 2.09
CA ASP A 65 -9.61 7.33 3.17
C ASP A 65 -10.67 6.36 2.65
N ALA A 66 -11.23 6.65 1.46
CA ALA A 66 -12.30 5.84 0.87
C ALA A 66 -11.74 4.71 -0.01
N HIS A 67 -10.53 4.90 -0.57
CA HIS A 67 -9.84 3.97 -1.48
C HIS A 67 -10.62 3.63 -2.76
N PHE A 68 -11.66 4.38 -3.10
CA PHE A 68 -12.51 4.11 -4.25
C PHE A 68 -11.73 4.18 -5.57
N VAL A 69 -10.86 5.20 -5.72
CA VAL A 69 -9.98 5.34 -6.88
C VAL A 69 -8.96 4.20 -6.94
N ALA A 70 -8.43 3.77 -5.79
CA ALA A 70 -7.50 2.64 -5.72
C ALA A 70 -8.16 1.33 -6.15
N ASP A 71 -9.39 1.07 -5.72
CA ASP A 71 -10.17 -0.12 -6.09
C ASP A 71 -10.46 -0.14 -7.60
N LEU A 72 -10.84 0.99 -8.19
CA LEU A 72 -11.04 1.08 -9.65
C LEU A 72 -9.75 0.87 -10.44
N LEU A 73 -8.62 1.37 -9.96
CA LEU A 73 -7.31 1.10 -10.56
C LEU A 73 -6.88 -0.37 -10.39
N ALA A 74 -7.31 -1.04 -9.33
CA ALA A 74 -7.10 -2.47 -9.13
C ALA A 74 -7.85 -3.33 -10.16
N ASP A 75 -8.96 -2.83 -10.71
CA ASP A 75 -9.76 -3.53 -11.72
C ASP A 75 -9.35 -3.17 -13.16
N ALA A 76 -8.65 -2.05 -13.36
CA ALA A 76 -8.17 -1.57 -14.66
C ALA A 76 -6.66 -1.82 -14.81
N GLN A 77 -6.26 -3.03 -15.23
CA GLN A 77 -4.85 -3.45 -15.21
C GLN A 77 -3.89 -2.54 -16.00
N ARG A 78 -4.27 -2.13 -17.22
CA ARG A 78 -3.42 -1.27 -18.06
C ARG A 78 -3.28 0.13 -17.47
N ALA A 79 -4.39 0.75 -17.11
CA ALA A 79 -4.38 2.07 -16.50
C ALA A 79 -3.68 2.05 -15.13
N GLY A 80 -3.96 1.03 -14.31
CA GLY A 80 -3.36 0.81 -13.00
C GLY A 80 -1.85 0.61 -13.07
N LEU A 81 -1.33 -0.11 -14.08
CA LEU A 81 0.12 -0.22 -14.33
C LEU A 81 0.72 1.10 -14.80
N ALA A 82 0.03 1.85 -15.68
CA ALA A 82 0.50 3.16 -16.13
C ALA A 82 0.62 4.16 -14.96
N VAL A 83 -0.40 4.22 -14.10
CA VAL A 83 -0.38 5.02 -12.87
C VAL A 83 0.72 4.54 -11.92
N ALA A 84 0.89 3.22 -11.77
CA ALA A 84 1.93 2.67 -10.90
C ALA A 84 3.35 3.03 -11.35
N ARG A 85 3.63 2.97 -12.66
CA ARG A 85 4.91 3.39 -13.24
C ARG A 85 5.22 4.86 -12.92
N ALA A 86 4.25 5.75 -13.13
CA ALA A 86 4.42 7.16 -12.80
C ALA A 86 4.52 7.41 -11.29
N GLY A 87 3.81 6.60 -10.48
CA GLY A 87 3.79 6.68 -9.03
C GLY A 87 5.16 6.49 -8.36
N LEU A 88 6.09 5.77 -8.99
CA LEU A 88 7.46 5.61 -8.47
C LEU A 88 8.19 6.95 -8.25
N GLY A 89 7.86 7.97 -9.05
CA GLY A 89 8.45 9.31 -8.97
C GLY A 89 7.49 10.38 -8.45
N TYR A 90 6.29 10.01 -7.99
CA TYR A 90 5.28 10.98 -7.57
C TYR A 90 5.49 11.41 -6.12
N ASP A 91 5.52 12.72 -5.85
CA ASP A 91 5.94 13.26 -4.54
C ASP A 91 4.98 12.90 -3.39
N ASP A 92 3.69 12.74 -3.67
CA ASP A 92 2.67 12.53 -2.65
C ASP A 92 2.62 11.06 -2.20
N PHE A 93 3.05 10.80 -0.96
CA PHE A 93 3.08 9.44 -0.43
C PHE A 93 1.69 8.84 -0.29
N GLU A 94 0.63 9.67 -0.21
CA GLU A 94 -0.77 9.20 -0.11
C GLU A 94 -1.20 8.42 -1.35
N ALA A 95 -0.73 8.82 -2.54
CA ALA A 95 -0.91 8.01 -3.74
C ALA A 95 -0.02 6.77 -3.70
N ARG A 96 1.28 6.93 -3.39
CA ARG A 96 2.26 5.83 -3.50
C ARG A 96 1.92 4.63 -2.63
N TRP A 97 1.44 4.83 -1.40
CA TRP A 97 1.08 3.69 -0.54
C TRP A 97 -0.16 2.96 -1.06
N GLN A 98 -1.13 3.68 -1.63
CA GLN A 98 -2.31 3.08 -2.25
C GLN A 98 -1.94 2.29 -3.50
N ILE A 99 -1.01 2.81 -4.31
CA ILE A 99 -0.43 2.08 -5.44
C ILE A 99 0.20 0.77 -4.96
N ALA A 100 1.05 0.83 -3.95
CA ALA A 100 1.65 -0.36 -3.36
C ALA A 100 0.60 -1.36 -2.84
N SER A 101 -0.55 -0.87 -2.35
CA SER A 101 -1.66 -1.71 -1.92
C SER A 101 -2.36 -2.41 -3.11
N TYR A 102 -2.89 -1.65 -4.09
CA TYR A 102 -3.68 -2.24 -5.17
C TYR A 102 -2.85 -3.15 -6.10
N LEU A 103 -1.55 -2.87 -6.27
CA LEU A 103 -0.66 -3.76 -7.04
C LEU A 103 -0.55 -5.16 -6.44
N GLY A 104 -0.94 -5.36 -5.17
CA GLY A 104 -1.05 -6.69 -4.57
C GLY A 104 -2.05 -7.60 -5.28
N GLY A 105 -3.04 -7.05 -5.97
CA GLY A 105 -4.01 -7.79 -6.78
C GLY A 105 -3.50 -8.17 -8.18
N PHE A 106 -2.46 -7.50 -8.67
CA PHE A 106 -1.91 -7.77 -10.00
C PHE A 106 -1.00 -9.00 -9.95
N VAL A 107 -0.91 -9.76 -11.04
CA VAL A 107 -0.14 -11.02 -11.08
C VAL A 107 1.01 -11.02 -12.08
N ASP A 108 1.15 -9.97 -12.88
CA ASP A 108 2.21 -9.83 -13.88
C ASP A 108 3.59 -9.51 -13.26
N ASP A 109 4.66 -9.68 -14.03
CA ASP A 109 6.02 -9.45 -13.55
C ASP A 109 6.38 -7.97 -13.36
N GLU A 110 5.74 -7.07 -14.11
CA GLU A 110 5.98 -5.62 -14.03
C GLU A 110 5.50 -5.07 -12.67
N SER A 111 4.27 -5.39 -12.27
CA SER A 111 3.74 -5.00 -10.95
C SER A 111 4.57 -5.57 -9.80
N LYS A 112 5.12 -6.77 -9.94
CA LYS A 112 6.05 -7.37 -8.96
C LYS A 112 7.34 -6.55 -8.84
N GLN A 113 7.88 -6.08 -9.97
CA GLN A 113 9.10 -5.26 -9.98
C GLN A 113 8.83 -3.87 -9.39
N ILE A 114 7.72 -3.23 -9.75
CA ILE A 114 7.31 -1.94 -9.17
C ILE A 114 7.13 -2.05 -7.64
N LEU A 115 6.53 -3.14 -7.14
CA LEU A 115 6.42 -3.39 -5.71
C LEU A 115 7.79 -3.52 -5.02
N ARG A 116 8.80 -4.13 -5.66
CA ARG A 116 10.17 -4.16 -5.10
C ARG A 116 10.76 -2.77 -5.00
N ASP A 117 10.51 -1.91 -5.98
CA ASP A 117 10.99 -0.53 -5.96
C ASP A 117 10.31 0.26 -4.83
N PHE A 118 8.99 0.08 -4.61
CA PHE A 118 8.29 0.68 -3.46
C PHE A 118 8.74 0.14 -2.09
N VAL A 119 9.29 -1.07 -1.99
CA VAL A 119 9.87 -1.55 -0.72
C VAL A 119 11.08 -0.71 -0.28
N GLU A 120 11.71 0.01 -1.21
CA GLU A 120 12.82 0.93 -0.95
C GLU A 120 12.37 2.41 -0.91
N ASP A 121 11.06 2.69 -0.91
CA ASP A 121 10.52 4.06 -0.89
C ASP A 121 11.04 4.87 0.31
N ALA A 122 11.21 6.18 0.12
CA ALA A 122 11.63 7.09 1.20
C ALA A 122 10.67 7.08 2.40
N HIS A 123 9.37 6.90 2.15
CA HIS A 123 8.34 6.94 3.17
C HIS A 123 8.03 5.54 3.73
N GLU A 124 8.17 5.38 5.05
CA GLU A 124 8.02 4.07 5.72
C GLU A 124 6.67 3.40 5.49
N TYR A 125 5.60 4.19 5.47
CA TYR A 125 4.26 3.68 5.24
C TYR A 125 4.10 3.07 3.85
N VAL A 126 4.76 3.63 2.83
CA VAL A 126 4.75 3.08 1.45
C VAL A 126 5.51 1.76 1.42
N ARG A 127 6.74 1.74 1.98
CA ARG A 127 7.57 0.53 2.06
C ARG A 127 6.80 -0.63 2.65
N ARG A 128 6.12 -0.38 3.78
CA ARG A 128 5.36 -1.40 4.50
C ARG A 128 4.25 -2.01 3.66
N ASN A 129 3.44 -1.15 3.02
CA ASN A 129 2.35 -1.62 2.17
C ASN A 129 2.90 -2.45 1.01
N ALA A 130 4.00 -2.01 0.38
CA ALA A 130 4.64 -2.74 -0.69
C ALA A 130 5.14 -4.12 -0.27
N LEU A 131 5.80 -4.23 0.89
CA LEU A 131 6.29 -5.50 1.42
C LEU A 131 5.13 -6.48 1.68
N VAL A 132 4.03 -6.00 2.28
CA VAL A 132 2.84 -6.81 2.55
C VAL A 132 2.23 -7.29 1.23
N SER A 133 2.06 -6.43 0.23
CA SER A 133 1.52 -6.80 -1.08
C SER A 133 2.41 -7.78 -1.84
N LEU A 134 3.74 -7.69 -1.69
CA LEU A 134 4.70 -8.52 -2.40
C LEU A 134 4.87 -9.93 -1.82
N ARG A 135 4.46 -10.15 -0.55
CA ARG A 135 4.86 -11.34 0.23
C ARG A 135 4.56 -12.69 -0.43
N SER A 136 3.41 -12.86 -1.05
CA SER A 136 3.03 -14.13 -1.71
C SER A 136 3.60 -14.25 -3.13
N ARG A 137 3.96 -13.13 -3.75
CA ARG A 137 4.41 -13.02 -5.14
C ARG A 137 5.92 -13.15 -5.29
N ASP A 138 6.66 -12.73 -4.26
CA ASP A 138 8.09 -12.97 -4.12
C ASP A 138 8.47 -13.31 -2.67
N PRO A 139 8.12 -14.54 -2.22
CA PRO A 139 8.33 -14.96 -0.83
C PRO A 139 9.78 -14.86 -0.38
N SER A 140 10.73 -15.19 -1.25
CA SER A 140 12.14 -15.15 -0.91
C SER A 140 12.66 -13.73 -0.74
N PHE A 141 12.23 -12.77 -1.57
CA PHE A 141 12.57 -11.36 -1.36
C PHE A 141 11.90 -10.82 -0.09
N ALA A 142 10.60 -11.05 0.08
CA ALA A 142 9.85 -10.56 1.21
C ALA A 142 10.38 -11.10 2.55
N GLU A 143 10.76 -12.38 2.62
CA GLU A 143 11.39 -12.96 3.81
C GLU A 143 12.73 -12.28 4.14
N ARG A 144 13.58 -12.01 3.13
CA ARG A 144 14.86 -11.30 3.36
C ARG A 144 14.63 -9.91 3.93
N VAL A 145 13.77 -9.12 3.30
CA VAL A 145 13.45 -7.76 3.75
C VAL A 145 12.85 -7.78 5.16
N ALA A 146 11.90 -8.69 5.42
CA ALA A 146 11.29 -8.83 6.74
C ALA A 146 12.32 -9.16 7.82
N ARG A 147 13.31 -10.02 7.55
CA ARG A 147 14.38 -10.32 8.51
C ARG A 147 15.22 -9.10 8.85
N ASP A 148 15.52 -8.26 7.86
CA ASP A 148 16.32 -7.05 8.06
C ASP A 148 15.51 -6.02 8.86
N TRP A 149 14.23 -5.89 8.56
CA TRP A 149 13.30 -4.97 9.22
C TRP A 149 13.00 -5.30 10.67
N ILE A 150 13.32 -6.50 11.18
CA ILE A 150 13.26 -6.80 12.63
C ILE A 150 14.09 -5.79 13.45
N LYS A 151 15.14 -5.21 12.86
CA LYS A 151 15.99 -4.21 13.52
C LYS A 151 15.68 -2.77 13.13
N SER A 152 14.63 -2.54 12.33
CA SER A 152 14.24 -1.20 11.89
C SER A 152 13.97 -0.30 13.11
N GLU A 153 14.29 0.98 13.02
CA GLU A 153 13.91 1.97 14.03
C GLU A 153 12.39 2.19 14.07
N HIS A 154 11.70 1.96 12.95
CA HIS A 154 10.26 2.13 12.82
C HIS A 154 9.49 0.92 13.36
N ALA A 155 8.65 1.16 14.36
CA ALA A 155 7.83 0.11 15.00
C ALA A 155 6.93 -0.63 14.02
N TYR A 156 6.37 0.10 13.06
CA TYR A 156 5.46 -0.44 12.06
C TYR A 156 6.16 -1.32 11.00
N SER A 157 7.42 -1.03 10.66
CA SER A 157 8.24 -1.91 9.83
C SER A 157 8.52 -3.22 10.55
N ARG A 158 8.85 -3.16 11.85
CA ARG A 158 9.05 -4.37 12.69
C ARG A 158 7.77 -5.19 12.80
N LEU A 159 6.61 -4.53 12.91
CA LEU A 159 5.29 -5.18 12.94
C LEU A 159 5.00 -5.91 11.61
N ALA A 160 5.23 -5.24 10.48
CA ALA A 160 5.03 -5.84 9.17
C ALA A 160 5.97 -7.03 8.94
N ALA A 161 7.23 -6.91 9.37
CA ALA A 161 8.20 -7.99 9.28
C ALA A 161 7.72 -9.27 9.99
N ILE A 162 7.23 -9.19 11.24
CA ILE A 162 6.75 -10.40 11.93
C ILE A 162 5.46 -10.95 11.34
N ILE A 163 4.61 -10.11 10.75
CA ILE A 163 3.41 -10.56 10.03
C ILE A 163 3.81 -11.34 8.78
N VAL A 164 4.70 -10.78 7.95
CA VAL A 164 5.21 -11.43 6.73
C VAL A 164 5.91 -12.75 7.06
N LEU A 165 6.81 -12.77 8.05
CA LEU A 165 7.47 -14.02 8.47
C LEU A 165 6.48 -15.08 8.93
N HIS A 166 5.41 -14.68 9.62
CA HIS A 166 4.36 -15.60 10.06
C HIS A 166 3.53 -16.15 8.90
N GLU A 167 3.09 -15.30 7.98
CA GLU A 167 2.30 -15.71 6.82
C GLU A 167 3.08 -16.59 5.86
N LEU A 168 4.39 -16.34 5.72
CA LEU A 168 5.29 -17.19 4.92
C LEU A 168 5.64 -18.53 5.59
N GLY A 169 5.23 -18.75 6.85
CA GLY A 169 5.67 -19.92 7.61
C GLY A 169 7.18 -19.97 7.81
N SER A 170 7.83 -18.80 7.87
CA SER A 170 9.29 -18.68 7.90
C SER A 170 9.88 -19.35 9.14
N SER A 171 10.95 -20.12 8.94
CA SER A 171 11.77 -20.69 10.03
C SER A 171 12.41 -19.62 10.93
N HIS A 172 12.47 -18.36 10.48
CA HIS A 172 13.02 -17.24 11.23
C HIS A 172 12.03 -16.57 12.17
N LEU A 173 10.73 -16.88 12.09
CA LEU A 173 9.69 -16.27 12.91
C LEU A 173 10.00 -16.39 14.41
N SER A 174 10.35 -17.59 14.89
CA SER A 174 10.62 -17.83 16.31
C SER A 174 11.77 -16.98 16.85
N LYS A 175 12.80 -16.73 16.03
CA LYS A 175 13.93 -15.86 16.39
C LYS A 175 13.49 -14.38 16.41
N ALA A 176 12.70 -13.97 15.43
CA ALA A 176 12.15 -12.61 15.34
C ALA A 176 11.24 -12.27 16.53
N LEU A 177 10.29 -13.14 16.87
CA LEU A 177 9.40 -12.97 18.02
C LEU A 177 10.17 -12.83 19.34
N ARG A 178 11.27 -13.59 19.51
CA ARG A 178 12.13 -13.46 20.68
C ARG A 178 12.86 -12.12 20.72
N ALA A 179 13.34 -11.64 19.57
CA ALA A 179 14.05 -10.36 19.47
C ALA A 179 13.13 -9.16 19.78
N LEU A 180 11.84 -9.24 19.45
CA LEU A 180 10.86 -8.16 19.65
C LEU A 180 10.01 -8.32 20.92
N ARG A 181 10.34 -9.26 21.81
CA ARG A 181 9.57 -9.50 23.04
C ARG A 181 9.49 -8.26 23.94
N GLU A 182 10.62 -7.58 24.07
CA GLU A 182 10.77 -6.36 24.88
C GLU A 182 10.82 -5.11 23.99
N ASP A 183 10.15 -5.14 22.83
CA ASP A 183 10.08 -3.98 21.93
C ASP A 183 9.58 -2.74 22.68
N PRO A 184 10.12 -1.53 22.48
CA PRO A 184 9.68 -0.33 23.21
C PRO A 184 8.20 0.01 22.97
N PHE A 185 7.62 -0.38 21.84
CA PHE A 185 6.24 -0.07 21.50
C PHE A 185 5.27 -1.19 21.88
N GLU A 186 4.22 -0.82 22.62
CA GLU A 186 3.25 -1.78 23.13
C GLU A 186 2.54 -2.58 22.02
N HIS A 187 2.15 -1.92 20.93
CA HIS A 187 1.47 -2.59 19.83
C HIS A 187 2.33 -3.68 19.17
N VAL A 188 3.67 -3.50 19.12
CA VAL A 188 4.59 -4.55 18.64
C VAL A 188 4.62 -5.71 19.62
N ARG A 189 4.78 -5.44 20.93
CA ARG A 189 4.73 -6.48 21.97
C ARG A 189 3.41 -7.25 21.96
N ASN A 190 2.29 -6.57 21.72
CA ASN A 190 0.97 -7.18 21.65
C ASN A 190 0.88 -8.18 20.48
N LYS A 191 1.33 -7.78 19.29
CA LYS A 191 1.39 -8.70 18.14
C LYS A 191 2.36 -9.86 18.38
N VAL A 192 3.51 -9.63 19.03
CA VAL A 192 4.45 -10.71 19.37
C VAL A 192 3.78 -11.76 20.27
N ARG A 193 3.04 -11.33 21.29
CA ARG A 193 2.29 -12.23 22.19
C ARG A 193 1.23 -13.02 21.42
N GLU A 194 0.46 -12.35 20.56
CA GLU A 194 -0.56 -12.97 19.71
C GLU A 194 0.04 -14.08 18.82
N LEU A 195 1.10 -13.76 18.07
CA LEU A 195 1.73 -14.72 17.16
C LEU A 195 2.44 -15.85 17.89
N SER A 196 3.02 -15.59 19.06
CA SER A 196 3.66 -16.63 19.89
C SER A 196 2.66 -17.68 20.37
N ALA A 197 1.43 -17.27 20.73
CA ALA A 197 0.36 -18.19 21.10
C ALA A 197 -0.01 -19.12 19.92
N ARG A 198 -0.21 -18.55 18.73
CA ARG A 198 -0.54 -19.30 17.51
C ARG A 198 0.55 -20.32 17.11
N VAL A 199 1.82 -19.98 17.28
CA VAL A 199 2.94 -20.91 17.00
C VAL A 199 2.96 -22.08 17.99
N THR A 200 2.55 -21.85 19.24
CA THR A 200 2.50 -22.90 20.28
C THR A 200 1.32 -23.85 20.07
N GLU A 201 0.23 -23.37 19.45
CA GLU A 201 -1.00 -24.14 19.20
C GLU A 201 -0.97 -24.99 17.92
N ARG A 202 -0.02 -24.77 16.98
CA ARG A 202 0.10 -25.65 15.80
C ARG A 202 0.61 -27.03 16.23
N PRO A 203 -0.13 -28.13 15.95
CA PRO A 203 0.37 -29.49 16.22
C PRO A 203 1.69 -29.72 15.48
N ARG A 204 2.61 -30.45 16.11
CA ARG A 204 3.81 -30.99 15.44
C ARG A 204 3.40 -32.09 14.46
N GLU A 205 2.76 -31.74 13.36
CA GLU A 205 2.52 -32.67 12.25
C GLU A 205 3.61 -32.44 11.19
N ALA A 206 4.75 -33.15 11.35
CA ALA A 206 5.68 -33.59 10.31
C ALA A 206 7.07 -33.88 10.90
N GLU A 207 7.18 -34.91 11.72
CA GLU A 207 8.42 -35.71 11.85
C GLU A 207 7.99 -37.19 11.89
N ALA A 208 7.72 -37.74 10.70
CA ALA A 208 7.58 -39.16 10.44
C ALA A 208 8.10 -39.47 9.03
#